data_AF-A0A4R3M6D2-F1
#
_entry.id   AF-A0A4R3M6D2-F1
#
_cell.length_a   1.000
_cell.length_b   1.000
_cell.length_c   1.000
_cell.angle_alpha   90.00
_cell.angle_beta   90.00
_cell.angle_gamma   90.00
#
_symmetry.space_group_name_H-M   'P 1'
#
loop_
_entity.id
_entity.type
_entity.pdbx_description
1 polymer ?
#
loop_
_entity_poly.entity_id
_entity_poly.type
_entity_poly.pdbx_seq_one_letter_code
_entity_poly.pdbx_strand_id
1 'polypeptide(L)'
;MKLSSKQPTYASMRLIAAAALAATLTFAPGAVFAATPASASGTVHAASETHQDRTEQRIANMHAKLKITAAQEDQWAKVAQIMRENAKTMDTLIQARDDHAKDMTAVDNLKSYGDITDAHADGIKKLTPAFAALYSSMSDSQKKDADTLFRHRDHKRGHKMSKAK
;
A
#
# COMPACT_ATOMS: atom_id res chain seq x y z
N MET A 1 34.04 -4.16 36.85
CA MET A 1 32.96 -3.95 37.85
C MET A 1 32.11 -2.76 37.43
N LYS A 2 30.78 -2.91 37.62
CA LYS A 2 29.71 -1.90 37.59
C LYS A 2 29.13 -1.48 36.22
N LEU A 3 28.10 -2.24 35.86
CA LEU A 3 26.89 -1.79 35.16
C LEU A 3 26.35 -0.48 35.77
N SER A 4 25.82 0.40 34.93
CA SER A 4 24.78 1.34 35.37
C SER A 4 23.80 1.61 34.23
N SER A 5 22.67 0.92 34.33
CA SER A 5 21.43 1.13 33.59
C SER A 5 20.78 2.46 33.97
N LYS A 6 20.34 3.24 32.98
CA LYS A 6 19.32 4.28 33.17
C LYS A 6 18.25 4.15 32.09
N GLN A 7 17.16 3.48 32.45
CA GLN A 7 15.88 3.55 31.76
C GLN A 7 15.22 4.89 32.13
N PRO A 8 14.78 5.71 31.16
CA PRO A 8 13.88 6.80 31.47
C PRO A 8 12.43 6.41 31.15
N THR A 9 11.67 6.22 32.21
CA THR A 9 10.20 6.31 32.23
C THR A 9 9.77 7.68 31.73
N TYR A 10 8.86 7.75 30.75
CA TYR A 10 8.18 9.00 30.43
C TYR A 10 6.67 8.84 30.53
N ALA A 11 6.15 9.66 31.43
CA ALA A 11 4.78 9.75 31.87
C ALA A 11 3.87 10.34 30.80
N SER A 12 2.64 9.83 30.80
CA SER A 12 1.49 10.34 30.08
C SER A 12 1.17 11.78 30.52
N MET A 13 1.16 12.73 29.58
CA MET A 13 0.60 14.06 29.79
C MET A 13 -0.51 14.29 28.77
N ARG A 14 -1.76 14.26 29.27
CA ARG A 14 -2.95 14.66 28.52
C ARG A 14 -2.98 16.18 28.43
N LEU A 15 -3.04 16.73 27.23
CA LEU A 15 -3.41 18.12 27.00
C LEU A 15 -4.79 18.15 26.34
N ILE A 16 -5.76 18.60 27.12
CA ILE A 16 -7.11 18.95 26.66
C ILE A 16 -7.01 20.40 26.17
N ALA A 17 -7.15 20.59 24.86
CA ALA A 17 -7.36 21.92 24.27
C ALA A 17 -8.84 22.06 23.92
N ALA A 18 -9.56 22.80 24.76
CA ALA A 18 -10.91 23.26 24.50
C ALA A 18 -10.84 24.50 23.60
N ALA A 19 -11.35 24.40 22.37
CA ALA A 19 -11.62 25.56 21.52
C ALA A 19 -13.14 25.70 21.40
N ALA A 20 -13.64 26.78 22.01
CA ALA A 20 -15.02 27.20 21.94
C ALA A 20 -15.31 27.79 20.55
N LEU A 21 -16.46 27.43 19.97
CA LEU A 21 -17.12 28.29 19.00
C LEU A 21 -18.62 28.29 19.29
N ALA A 22 -19.09 29.47 19.73
CA ALA A 22 -20.49 29.78 19.93
C ALA A 22 -21.18 29.97 18.57
N ALA A 23 -22.31 29.28 18.37
CA ALA A 23 -23.29 29.64 17.36
C ALA A 23 -24.66 29.75 18.04
N THR A 24 -25.26 30.91 17.89
CA THR A 24 -26.50 31.39 18.52
C THR A 24 -27.75 30.65 18.02
N LEU A 25 -28.65 30.35 18.96
CA LEU A 25 -29.96 29.71 18.79
C LEU A 25 -31.04 30.66 18.24
N THR A 26 -31.88 30.17 17.32
CA THR A 26 -33.30 30.54 17.23
C THR A 26 -34.14 29.38 16.67
N PHE A 27 -34.85 28.63 17.50
CA PHE A 27 -36.08 27.93 17.09
C PHE A 27 -37.00 27.64 18.31
N ALA A 28 -38.31 27.76 18.08
CA ALA A 28 -39.41 27.88 19.04
C ALA A 28 -39.79 26.56 19.77
N PRO A 29 -40.63 26.59 20.84
CA PRO A 29 -40.81 25.46 21.76
C PRO A 29 -41.85 24.45 21.27
N GLY A 30 -41.50 23.16 21.32
CA GLY A 30 -42.40 22.06 21.00
C GLY A 30 -41.83 20.71 21.45
N ALA A 31 -42.22 20.33 22.67
CA ALA A 31 -42.37 19.01 23.30
C ALA A 31 -41.50 17.77 22.92
N VAL A 32 -41.31 16.97 23.98
CA VAL A 32 -41.02 15.52 24.12
C VAL A 32 -39.57 15.00 24.04
N PHE A 33 -39.15 14.48 25.19
CA PHE A 33 -38.00 13.64 25.44
C PHE A 33 -38.04 12.34 24.62
N ALA A 34 -36.94 12.02 23.94
CA ALA A 34 -36.56 10.65 23.63
C ALA A 34 -35.02 10.58 23.55
N ALA A 35 -34.41 9.91 24.53
CA ALA A 35 -32.98 9.63 24.54
C ALA A 35 -32.65 8.70 23.37
N THR A 36 -31.87 9.19 22.40
CA THR A 36 -31.25 8.36 21.37
C THR A 36 -29.94 7.81 21.91
N PRO A 37 -29.71 6.49 21.90
CA PRO A 37 -28.43 5.93 22.34
C PRO A 37 -27.34 6.37 21.38
N ALA A 38 -26.22 6.83 21.96
CA ALA A 38 -25.02 7.22 21.25
C ALA A 38 -24.62 6.13 20.25
N SER A 39 -24.44 6.54 18.99
CA SER A 39 -23.86 5.72 17.94
C SER A 39 -22.55 5.11 18.45
N ALA A 40 -22.55 3.79 18.60
CA ALA A 40 -21.34 3.02 18.77
C ALA A 40 -20.39 3.42 17.65
N SER A 41 -19.28 4.08 18.00
CA SER A 41 -18.13 4.18 17.12
C SER A 41 -17.60 2.76 16.95
N GLY A 42 -18.13 2.07 15.95
CA GLY A 42 -17.52 0.87 15.43
C GLY A 42 -16.15 1.27 14.94
N THR A 43 -15.13 0.91 15.70
CA THR A 43 -13.83 0.59 15.13
C THR A 43 -14.11 -0.50 14.11
N VAL A 44 -14.33 -0.11 12.86
CA VAL A 44 -14.13 -1.01 11.74
C VAL A 44 -12.67 -1.40 11.84
N HIS A 45 -12.42 -2.56 12.44
CA HIS A 45 -11.18 -3.29 12.22
C HIS A 45 -11.04 -3.34 10.70
N ALA A 46 -10.12 -2.55 10.15
CA ALA A 46 -9.66 -2.76 8.80
C ALA A 46 -9.22 -4.22 8.78
N ALA A 47 -10.05 -5.06 8.16
CA ALA A 47 -9.76 -6.47 7.99
C ALA A 47 -8.33 -6.55 7.46
N SER A 48 -7.51 -7.43 8.03
CA SER A 48 -6.15 -7.65 7.57
C SER A 48 -6.20 -8.04 6.09
N GLU A 49 -6.01 -7.06 5.20
CA GLU A 49 -6.03 -7.29 3.75
C GLU A 49 -4.93 -8.29 3.42
N THR A 50 -5.30 -9.37 2.74
CA THR A 50 -4.33 -10.37 2.33
C THR A 50 -3.43 -9.81 1.23
N HIS A 51 -2.28 -10.44 1.00
CA HIS A 51 -1.39 -10.07 -0.10
C HIS A 51 -2.08 -10.20 -1.47
N GLN A 52 -2.98 -11.18 -1.61
CA GLN A 52 -3.80 -11.37 -2.80
C GLN A 52 -4.76 -10.19 -2.99
N ASP A 53 -5.44 -9.73 -1.93
CA ASP A 53 -6.36 -8.58 -2.00
C ASP A 53 -5.64 -7.32 -2.48
N ARG A 54 -4.43 -7.06 -1.95
CA ARG A 54 -3.61 -5.92 -2.38
C ARG A 54 -3.20 -6.02 -3.85
N THR A 55 -2.93 -7.23 -4.33
CA THR A 55 -2.58 -7.46 -5.74
C THR A 55 -3.76 -7.17 -6.65
N GLU A 56 -4.95 -7.68 -6.33
CA GLU A 56 -6.16 -7.41 -7.11
C GLU A 56 -6.54 -5.92 -7.06
N GLN A 57 -6.43 -5.26 -5.91
CA GLN A 57 -6.65 -3.82 -5.79
C GLN A 57 -5.69 -3.02 -6.70
N ARG A 58 -4.41 -3.42 -6.74
CA ARG A 58 -3.43 -2.79 -7.63
C ARG A 58 -3.78 -3.01 -9.10
N ILE A 59 -4.17 -4.23 -9.48
CA ILE A 59 -4.61 -4.55 -10.84
C ILE A 59 -5.81 -3.68 -11.21
N ALA A 60 -6.86 -3.64 -10.38
CA ALA A 60 -8.04 -2.82 -10.61
C ALA A 60 -7.72 -1.33 -10.72
N ASN A 61 -6.85 -0.81 -9.84
CA ASN A 61 -6.42 0.58 -9.88
C ASN A 61 -5.66 0.93 -11.16
N MET A 62 -4.78 0.03 -11.62
CA MET A 62 -4.05 0.21 -12.87
C MET A 62 -4.98 0.16 -14.08
N HIS A 63 -5.91 -0.81 -14.14
CA HIS A 63 -6.92 -0.90 -15.20
C HIS A 63 -7.70 0.42 -15.35
N ALA A 64 -8.22 0.92 -14.23
CA ALA A 64 -8.99 2.16 -14.20
C ALA A 64 -8.16 3.37 -14.62
N LYS A 65 -6.94 3.52 -14.11
CA LYS A 65 -6.05 4.65 -14.45
C LYS A 65 -5.61 4.65 -15.91
N LEU A 66 -5.40 3.47 -16.48
CA LEU A 66 -5.05 3.29 -17.89
C LEU A 66 -6.26 3.37 -18.81
N LYS A 67 -7.48 3.45 -18.25
CA LYS A 67 -8.74 3.53 -18.98
C LYS A 67 -8.82 2.44 -20.03
N ILE A 68 -8.53 1.20 -19.63
CA ILE A 68 -8.55 0.05 -20.53
C ILE A 68 -9.92 -0.05 -21.20
N THR A 69 -9.91 -0.17 -22.52
CA THR A 69 -11.12 -0.28 -23.35
C THR A 69 -11.48 -1.74 -23.58
N ALA A 70 -12.72 -2.01 -24.02
CA ALA A 70 -13.16 -3.36 -24.38
C ALA A 70 -12.23 -4.06 -25.39
N ALA A 71 -11.68 -3.32 -26.35
CA ALA A 71 -10.74 -3.85 -27.35
C ALA A 71 -9.36 -4.21 -26.77
N GLN A 72 -9.02 -3.70 -25.59
CA GLN A 72 -7.74 -3.92 -24.91
C GLN A 72 -7.83 -4.98 -23.81
N GLU A 73 -9.03 -5.46 -23.45
CA GLU A 73 -9.24 -6.36 -22.30
C GLU A 73 -8.45 -7.67 -22.42
N ASP A 74 -8.36 -8.27 -23.61
CA ASP A 74 -7.58 -9.50 -23.80
C ASP A 74 -6.08 -9.28 -23.55
N GLN A 75 -5.56 -8.11 -23.92
CA GLN A 75 -4.16 -7.75 -23.66
C GLN A 75 -3.96 -7.42 -22.18
N TRP A 76 -4.92 -6.72 -21.57
CA TRP A 76 -4.92 -6.42 -20.15
C TRP A 76 -4.97 -7.69 -19.29
N ALA A 77 -5.81 -8.67 -19.63
CA ALA A 77 -5.94 -9.93 -18.91
C ALA A 77 -4.59 -10.67 -18.82
N LYS A 78 -3.78 -10.65 -19.89
CA LYS A 78 -2.42 -11.21 -19.90
C LYS A 78 -1.48 -10.46 -18.96
N VAL A 79 -1.55 -9.13 -18.95
CA VAL A 79 -0.77 -8.28 -18.02
C VAL A 79 -1.16 -8.58 -16.57
N ALA A 80 -2.46 -8.62 -16.27
CA ALA A 80 -3.00 -8.90 -14.94
C ALA A 80 -2.62 -10.31 -14.46
N GLN A 81 -2.68 -11.31 -15.32
CA GLN A 81 -2.25 -12.69 -15.04
C GLN A 81 -0.78 -12.73 -14.58
N ILE A 82 0.12 -12.09 -15.34
CA ILE A 82 1.56 -12.04 -14.99
C ILE A 82 1.76 -11.30 -13.66
N MET A 83 1.01 -10.23 -13.40
CA MET A 83 1.08 -9.52 -12.11
C MET A 83 0.70 -10.42 -10.93
N ARG A 84 -0.33 -11.26 -11.06
CA ARG A 84 -0.75 -12.23 -10.04
C ARG A 84 0.30 -13.32 -9.82
N GLU A 85 0.82 -13.88 -10.90
CA GLU A 85 1.85 -14.93 -10.84
C GLU A 85 3.13 -14.42 -10.18
N ASN A 86 3.55 -13.20 -10.54
CA ASN A 86 4.68 -12.54 -9.91
C ASN A 86 4.43 -12.30 -8.41
N ALA A 87 3.24 -11.81 -8.03
CA ALA A 87 2.88 -11.61 -6.63
C ALA A 87 2.94 -12.91 -5.83
N LYS A 88 2.32 -13.98 -6.34
CA LYS A 88 2.35 -15.32 -5.72
C LYS A 88 3.78 -15.83 -5.52
N THR A 89 4.65 -15.63 -6.51
CA THR A 89 6.06 -16.06 -6.43
C THR A 89 6.78 -15.29 -5.32
N MET A 90 6.62 -13.97 -5.28
CA MET A 90 7.23 -13.12 -4.27
C MET A 90 6.71 -13.43 -2.87
N ASP A 91 5.39 -13.57 -2.71
CA ASP A 91 4.77 -13.93 -1.43
C ASP A 91 5.29 -15.27 -0.91
N THR A 92 5.46 -16.26 -1.79
CA THR A 92 6.03 -17.57 -1.43
C THR A 92 7.45 -17.43 -0.88
N LEU A 93 8.30 -16.67 -1.56
CA LEU A 93 9.70 -16.47 -1.14
C LEU A 93 9.83 -15.64 0.14
N ILE A 94 8.98 -14.62 0.30
CA ILE A 94 8.93 -13.79 1.50
C ILE A 94 8.45 -14.63 2.68
N GLN A 95 7.38 -15.40 2.52
CA GLN A 95 6.87 -16.27 3.59
C GLN A 95 7.91 -17.31 4.01
N ALA A 96 8.56 -17.97 3.06
CA ALA A 96 9.62 -18.93 3.37
C ALA A 96 10.77 -18.28 4.15
N ARG A 97 11.16 -17.06 3.78
CA ARG A 97 12.18 -16.31 4.53
C ARG A 97 11.71 -15.96 5.94
N ASP A 98 10.47 -15.51 6.11
CA ASP A 98 9.91 -15.12 7.40
C ASP A 98 9.78 -16.33 8.35
N ASP A 99 9.33 -17.47 7.81
CA ASP A 99 9.19 -18.73 8.56
C ASP A 99 10.55 -19.25 9.07
N HIS A 100 11.63 -19.04 8.30
CA HIS A 100 12.98 -19.49 8.64
C HIS A 100 13.86 -18.39 9.27
N ALA A 101 13.34 -17.17 9.44
CA ALA A 101 14.15 -15.99 9.78
C ALA A 101 15.00 -16.15 11.05
N LYS A 102 14.54 -16.96 12.02
CA LYS A 102 15.23 -17.19 13.30
C LYS A 102 16.37 -18.22 13.22
N ASP A 103 16.33 -19.09 12.21
CA ASP A 103 17.22 -20.26 12.10
C ASP A 103 18.22 -20.13 10.94
N MET A 104 18.08 -19.11 10.10
CA MET A 104 18.96 -18.87 8.95
C MET A 104 20.38 -18.44 9.37
N THR A 105 21.39 -19.05 8.75
CA THR A 105 22.77 -18.54 8.83
C THR A 105 22.92 -17.24 8.02
N ALA A 106 24.05 -16.55 8.18
CA ALA A 106 24.37 -15.38 7.37
C ALA A 106 24.39 -15.69 5.85
N VAL A 107 24.88 -16.88 5.47
CA VAL A 107 24.92 -17.32 4.07
C VAL A 107 23.51 -17.58 3.54
N ASP A 108 22.66 -18.26 4.32
CA ASP A 108 21.26 -18.49 3.94
C ASP A 108 20.51 -17.16 3.78
N ASN A 109 20.82 -16.18 4.65
CA ASN A 109 20.22 -14.86 4.59
C ASN A 109 20.51 -14.16 3.26
N LEU A 110 21.78 -14.20 2.82
CA LEU A 110 22.22 -13.65 1.53
C LEU A 110 21.61 -14.41 0.35
N LYS A 111 21.55 -15.74 0.41
CA LYS A 111 20.94 -16.56 -0.64
C LYS A 111 19.46 -16.22 -0.84
N SER A 112 18.69 -16.16 0.26
CA SER A 112 17.27 -15.79 0.21
C SER A 112 17.05 -14.39 -0.38
N TYR A 113 17.93 -13.43 -0.09
CA TYR A 113 17.86 -12.12 -0.73
C TYR A 113 18.15 -12.19 -2.24
N GLY A 114 19.11 -13.02 -2.64
CA GLY A 114 19.40 -13.33 -4.04
C GLY A 114 18.17 -13.91 -4.76
N ASP A 115 17.56 -14.96 -4.20
CA ASP A 115 16.39 -15.62 -4.78
C ASP A 115 15.21 -14.65 -4.97
N ILE A 116 14.96 -13.77 -3.99
CA ILE A 116 13.93 -12.71 -4.08
C ILE A 116 14.26 -11.70 -5.19
N THR A 117 15.53 -11.31 -5.30
CA THR A 117 15.99 -10.35 -6.31
C THR A 117 15.87 -10.93 -7.72
N ASP A 118 16.28 -12.18 -7.90
CA ASP A 118 16.19 -12.90 -9.17
C ASP A 118 14.73 -13.10 -9.59
N ALA A 119 13.86 -13.53 -8.66
CA ALA A 119 12.43 -13.65 -8.92
C ALA A 119 11.79 -12.32 -9.34
N HIS A 120 12.18 -11.21 -8.70
CA HIS A 120 11.71 -9.89 -9.10
C HIS A 120 12.19 -9.49 -10.50
N ALA A 121 13.46 -9.73 -10.81
CA ALA A 121 14.02 -9.45 -12.13
C ALA A 121 13.32 -10.29 -13.22
N ASP A 122 13.10 -11.57 -12.98
CA ASP A 122 12.38 -12.45 -13.90
C ASP A 122 10.92 -12.05 -14.06
N GLY A 123 10.27 -11.62 -12.98
CA GLY A 123 8.93 -11.07 -13.03
C GLY A 123 8.83 -9.84 -13.94
N ILE A 124 9.82 -8.94 -13.91
CA ILE A 124 9.92 -7.78 -14.81
C ILE A 124 10.11 -8.25 -16.26
N LYS A 125 11.07 -9.16 -16.51
CA LYS A 125 11.33 -9.71 -17.86
C LYS A 125 10.07 -10.32 -18.48
N LYS A 126 9.24 -11.01 -17.70
CA LYS A 126 7.96 -11.58 -18.15
C LYS A 126 6.90 -10.50 -18.42
N LEU A 127 6.81 -9.49 -17.55
CA LEU A 127 5.79 -8.44 -17.64
C LEU A 127 6.03 -7.48 -18.81
N THR A 128 7.28 -7.12 -19.07
CA THR A 128 7.66 -6.13 -20.10
C THR A 128 7.06 -6.39 -21.48
N PRO A 129 7.21 -7.58 -22.11
CA PRO A 129 6.66 -7.83 -23.45
C PRO A 129 5.12 -7.78 -23.48
N ALA A 130 4.45 -8.31 -22.45
CA ALA A 130 2.99 -8.26 -22.36
C ALA A 130 2.47 -6.81 -22.24
N PHE A 131 3.13 -6.01 -21.40
CA PHE A 131 2.79 -4.60 -21.27
C PHE A 131 3.13 -3.79 -22.52
N ALA A 132 4.23 -4.10 -23.22
CA ALA A 132 4.58 -3.44 -24.48
C ALA A 132 3.53 -3.67 -25.58
N ALA A 133 2.97 -4.88 -25.65
CA ALA A 133 1.87 -5.19 -26.58
C ALA A 133 0.60 -4.38 -26.26
N LEU A 134 0.24 -4.26 -24.99
CA LEU A 134 -0.86 -3.42 -24.54
C LEU A 134 -0.58 -1.93 -24.80
N TYR A 135 0.62 -1.45 -24.48
CA TYR A 135 1.01 -0.05 -24.68
C TYR A 135 0.95 0.35 -26.15
N SER A 136 1.28 -0.57 -27.06
CA SER A 136 1.23 -0.31 -28.50
C SER A 136 -0.18 -0.09 -29.03
N SER A 137 -1.22 -0.69 -28.40
CA SER A 137 -2.63 -0.50 -28.76
C SER A 137 -3.29 0.69 -28.05
N MET A 138 -2.57 1.39 -27.17
CA MET A 138 -3.08 2.55 -26.44
C MET A 138 -3.09 3.82 -27.30
N SER A 139 -4.10 4.66 -27.08
CA SER A 139 -4.10 6.04 -27.57
C SER A 139 -2.98 6.87 -26.93
N ASP A 140 -2.63 8.00 -27.52
CA ASP A 140 -1.58 8.89 -27.00
C ASP A 140 -1.87 9.38 -25.57
N SER A 141 -3.15 9.63 -25.27
CA SER A 141 -3.61 9.99 -23.92
C SER A 141 -3.36 8.86 -22.91
N GLN A 142 -3.73 7.62 -23.27
CA GLN A 142 -3.49 6.45 -22.42
C GLN A 142 -1.98 6.18 -22.24
N LYS A 143 -1.16 6.34 -23.29
CA LYS A 143 0.30 6.21 -23.21
C LYS A 143 0.89 7.22 -22.22
N LYS A 144 0.44 8.48 -22.25
CA LYS A 144 0.85 9.50 -21.27
C LYS A 144 0.45 9.15 -19.83
N ASP A 145 -0.77 8.61 -19.65
CA ASP A 145 -1.24 8.14 -18.34
C ASP A 145 -0.37 6.97 -17.84
N ALA A 146 -0.04 6.02 -18.73
CA ALA A 146 0.86 4.90 -18.45
C ALA A 146 2.26 5.38 -18.06
N ASP A 147 2.89 6.24 -18.85
CA ASP A 147 4.23 6.74 -18.55
C ASP A 147 4.27 7.46 -17.20
N THR A 148 3.24 8.26 -16.88
CA THR A 148 3.15 8.98 -15.61
C THR A 148 3.04 8.01 -14.43
N LEU A 149 2.22 6.96 -14.59
CA LEU A 149 2.03 5.92 -13.57
C LEU A 149 3.34 5.22 -13.22
N PHE A 150 4.19 4.94 -14.21
CA PHE A 150 5.47 4.26 -13.98
C PHE A 150 6.60 5.21 -13.54
N ARG A 151 6.65 6.46 -14.01
CA ARG A 151 7.65 7.47 -13.54
C ARG A 151 7.49 7.82 -12.05
N HIS A 152 6.27 7.89 -11.53
CA HIS A 152 6.04 8.32 -10.15
C HIS A 152 6.58 7.35 -9.08
N ARG A 153 6.95 6.12 -9.44
CA ARG A 153 7.56 5.18 -8.49
C ARG A 153 9.03 5.52 -8.19
N ASP A 154 9.73 6.23 -9.09
CA ASP A 154 11.15 6.54 -8.93
C ASP A 154 11.41 7.79 -8.06
N HIS A 155 10.43 8.69 -7.93
CA HIS A 155 10.65 10.01 -7.30
C HIS A 155 10.36 10.10 -5.78
N LYS A 156 9.82 9.07 -5.12
CA LYS A 156 9.49 9.14 -3.67
C LYS A 156 10.67 8.87 -2.71
N ARG A 157 11.88 8.51 -3.17
CA ARG A 157 13.04 8.24 -2.31
C ARG A 157 14.04 9.41 -2.13
N GLY A 158 13.84 10.55 -2.79
CA GLY A 158 14.85 11.63 -2.84
C GLY A 158 14.60 12.89 -2.01
N HIS A 159 13.45 13.05 -1.33
CA HIS A 159 13.02 14.37 -0.82
C HIS A 159 12.88 14.50 0.70
N LYS A 160 13.66 13.74 1.48
CA LYS A 160 13.69 13.86 2.96
C LYS A 160 15.12 13.92 3.53
N MET A 161 16.02 14.70 2.94
CA MET A 161 17.28 15.09 3.59
C MET A 161 17.70 16.50 3.14
N SER A 162 17.18 17.53 3.80
CA SER A 162 17.90 18.78 4.13
C SER A 162 16.92 19.81 4.64
N LYS A 163 16.83 19.94 5.96
CA LYS A 163 16.69 21.22 6.69
C LYS A 163 16.98 20.93 8.15
N ALA A 164 18.26 20.85 8.48
CA ALA A 164 18.74 21.24 9.80
C ALA A 164 19.59 22.50 9.56
N LYS A 165 19.16 23.62 10.13
CA LYS A 165 19.93 24.85 10.24
C LYS A 165 19.99 25.20 11.72
#